data_AF-A0A0L1JSA5-F1
#
_entry.id   AF-A0A0L1JSA5-F1
#
_cell.length_a   1.000
_cell.length_b   1.000
_cell.length_c   1.000
_cell.angle_alpha   90.00
_cell.angle_beta   90.00
_cell.angle_gamma   90.00
#
_symmetry.space_group_name_H-M   'P 1'
#
loop_
_entity.id
_entity.type
_entity.pdbx_description
1 polymer ?
#
loop_
_entity_poly.entity_id
_entity_poly.type
_entity_poly.pdbx_seq_one_letter_code
_entity_poly.pdbx_strand_id
1 'polypeptide(L)'
;MIDALFCACLPHLDTPEKSLRRDLFRMVDLEGIALAEASEALGISHAHAVDLQERTRREIAVLLTLGLGPPGGATLENEPMTGCCCATPPKNPVWRT
;
A
#
# COMPACT_ATOMS: atom_id res chain seq x y z
N MET A 1 -4.60 -8.44 0.36
CA MET A 1 -4.88 -8.08 -1.04
C MET A 1 -4.42 -6.65 -1.34
N ILE A 2 -4.84 -5.65 -0.54
CA ILE A 2 -4.39 -4.26 -0.72
C ILE A 2 -2.87 -4.08 -0.55
N ASP A 3 -2.21 -4.83 0.35
CA ASP A 3 -0.75 -4.79 0.48
C ASP A 3 -0.03 -5.18 -0.80
N ALA A 4 -0.54 -6.20 -1.50
CA ALA A 4 0.01 -6.64 -2.78
C ALA A 4 -0.18 -5.57 -3.86
N LEU A 5 -1.34 -4.88 -3.87
CA LEU A 5 -1.59 -3.76 -4.77
C LEU A 5 -0.60 -2.62 -4.54
N PHE A 6 -0.35 -2.23 -3.29
CA PHE A 6 0.61 -1.15 -2.98
C PHE A 6 2.07 -1.58 -3.19
N CYS A 7 2.41 -2.84 -2.93
CA CYS A 7 3.71 -3.42 -3.27
C CYS A 7 3.95 -3.41 -4.80
N ALA A 8 2.92 -3.72 -5.60
CA ALA A 8 2.97 -3.75 -7.05
C ALA A 8 2.95 -2.37 -7.70
N CYS A 9 1.97 -1.55 -7.32
CA CYS A 9 1.68 -0.28 -7.98
C CYS A 9 2.56 0.86 -7.46
N LEU A 10 2.96 0.80 -6.19
CA LEU A 10 3.66 1.91 -5.53
C LEU A 10 4.95 1.45 -4.83
N PRO A 11 5.84 0.69 -5.51
CA PRO A 11 7.02 0.11 -4.87
C PRO A 11 7.99 1.17 -4.35
N HIS A 12 8.05 2.32 -5.02
CA HIS A 12 8.97 3.43 -4.78
C HIS A 12 8.65 4.27 -3.54
N LEU A 13 7.46 4.12 -2.95
CA LEU A 13 7.11 4.84 -1.74
C LEU A 13 7.85 4.28 -0.53
N ASP A 14 8.26 5.17 0.37
CA ASP A 14 8.81 4.80 1.66
C ASP A 14 7.76 4.10 2.54
N THR A 15 8.20 3.41 3.60
CA THR A 15 7.30 2.61 4.44
C THR A 15 6.22 3.44 5.13
N PRO A 16 6.50 4.64 5.68
CA PRO A 16 5.48 5.49 6.28
C PRO A 16 4.44 6.00 5.29
N GLU A 17 4.85 6.56 4.15
CA GLU A 17 3.92 7.08 3.15
C GLU A 17 3.09 5.98 2.50
N LYS A 18 3.71 4.82 2.24
CA LYS A 18 3.01 3.64 1.71
C LYS A 18 1.93 3.15 2.67
N SER A 19 2.22 3.11 3.97
CA SER A 19 1.24 2.70 4.99
C SER A 19 0.09 3.70 5.07
N LEU A 20 0.40 5.00 5.09
CA LEU A 20 -0.62 6.06 5.14
C LEU A 20 -1.56 6.02 3.93
N ARG A 21 -1.00 5.94 2.72
CA ARG A 21 -1.80 5.86 1.48
C ARG A 21 -2.63 4.58 1.41
N ARG A 22 -2.06 3.45 1.84
CA ARG A 22 -2.77 2.17 1.89
C ARG A 22 -3.97 2.23 2.83
N ASP A 23 -3.76 2.77 4.03
CA ASP A 23 -4.79 2.80 5.05
C ASP A 23 -5.90 3.80 4.66
N LEU A 24 -5.53 4.95 4.08
CA LEU A 24 -6.49 5.91 3.51
C LEU A 24 -7.31 5.30 2.36
N PHE A 25 -6.65 4.64 1.41
CA PHE A 25 -7.33 3.97 0.28
C PHE A 25 -8.26 2.88 0.78
N ARG A 26 -7.84 2.08 1.77
CA ARG A 26 -8.69 1.05 2.37
C ARG A 26 -9.97 1.66 2.96
N MET A 27 -9.82 2.66 3.83
CA MET A 27 -10.95 3.27 4.53
C MET A 27 -11.95 3.89 3.55
N VAL A 28 -11.48 4.65 2.56
CA VAL A 28 -12.38 5.43 1.71
C VAL A 28 -12.84 4.65 0.48
N ASP A 29 -11.95 3.94 -0.22
CA ASP A 29 -12.26 3.28 -1.48
C ASP A 29 -12.83 1.86 -1.31
N LEU A 30 -12.47 1.16 -0.23
CA LEU A 30 -12.94 -0.21 0.02
C LEU A 30 -14.02 -0.30 1.09
N GLU A 31 -13.89 0.47 2.17
CA GLU A 31 -14.83 0.45 3.30
C GLU A 31 -15.91 1.53 3.20
N GLY A 32 -15.76 2.51 2.28
CA GLY A 32 -16.75 3.56 2.02
C GLY A 32 -16.85 4.64 3.12
N ILE A 33 -15.83 4.74 3.98
CA ILE A 33 -15.75 5.76 5.02
C ILE A 33 -15.60 7.14 4.37
N ALA A 34 -16.30 8.15 4.89
CA ALA A 34 -16.17 9.51 4.39
C ALA A 34 -14.73 10.01 4.55
N LEU A 35 -14.21 10.71 3.53
CA LEU A 35 -12.82 11.18 3.51
C LEU A 35 -12.47 12.06 4.72
N ALA A 36 -13.42 12.88 5.19
CA ALA A 36 -13.28 13.68 6.40
C ALA A 36 -13.02 12.80 7.65
N GLU A 37 -13.87 11.80 7.86
CA GLU A 37 -13.75 10.86 8.98
C GLU A 37 -12.45 10.04 8.91
N ALA A 38 -12.08 9.58 7.71
CA ALA A 38 -10.83 8.87 7.50
C ALA A 38 -9.60 9.76 7.75
N SER A 39 -9.63 11.02 7.32
CA SER A 39 -8.54 11.97 7.56
C SER A 39 -8.34 12.27 9.05
N GLU A 40 -9.43 12.40 9.80
CA GLU A 40 -9.41 12.57 11.25
C GLU A 40 -8.84 11.33 11.94
N ALA A 41 -9.32 10.14 11.58
CA ALA A 41 -8.84 8.88 12.14
C ALA A 41 -7.35 8.62 11.90
N LEU A 42 -6.82 9.07 10.75
CA LEU A 42 -5.41 8.96 10.38
C LEU A 42 -4.54 10.12 10.88
N GLY A 43 -5.13 11.12 11.55
CA GLY A 43 -4.40 12.26 12.11
C GLY A 43 -3.77 13.16 11.06
N ILE A 44 -4.35 13.26 9.85
CA ILE A 44 -3.88 14.13 8.77
C ILE A 44 -4.92 15.21 8.46
N SER A 45 -4.48 16.32 7.87
CA SER A 45 -5.42 17.35 7.44
C SER A 45 -6.31 16.85 6.30
N HIS A 46 -7.56 17.29 6.25
CA HIS A 46 -8.48 16.92 5.17
C HIS A 46 -7.93 17.29 3.78
N ALA A 47 -7.29 18.46 3.64
CA ALA A 47 -6.66 18.89 2.40
C ALA A 47 -5.53 17.93 1.96
N HIS A 48 -4.72 17.47 2.92
CA HIS A 48 -3.68 16.48 2.64
C HIS A 48 -4.31 15.13 2.24
N ALA A 49 -5.39 14.70 2.90
CA ALA A 49 -6.10 13.46 2.55
C ALA A 49 -6.68 13.50 1.13
N VAL A 50 -7.24 14.63 0.70
CA VAL A 50 -7.74 14.83 -0.68
C VAL A 50 -6.61 14.62 -1.69
N ASP A 51 -5.50 15.35 -1.55
CA ASP A 51 -4.36 15.25 -2.46
C ASP A 51 -3.78 13.83 -2.49
N LEU A 52 -3.60 13.24 -1.30
CA LEU A 52 -3.04 11.90 -1.15
C LEU A 52 -3.93 10.84 -1.81
N GLN A 53 -5.25 10.97 -1.68
CA GLN A 53 -6.21 10.05 -2.28
C GLN A 53 -6.26 10.18 -3.79
N GLU A 54 -6.35 11.40 -4.33
CA GLU A 54 -6.37 11.64 -5.78
C GLU A 54 -5.11 11.11 -6.44
N ARG A 55 -3.95 11.39 -5.85
CA ARG A 55 -2.66 10.90 -6.35
C ARG A 55 -2.58 9.38 -6.32
N THR A 56 -2.98 8.75 -5.21
CA THR A 56 -2.97 7.30 -5.06
C THR A 56 -3.89 6.61 -6.07
N ARG A 57 -5.12 7.10 -6.25
CA ARG A 57 -6.07 6.59 -7.25
C ARG A 57 -5.51 6.71 -8.65
N ARG A 58 -4.91 7.85 -9.00
CA ARG A 58 -4.33 8.08 -10.33
C ARG A 58 -3.17 7.13 -10.61
N GLU A 59 -2.23 6.99 -9.68
CA GLU A 59 -1.07 6.12 -9.84
C GLU A 59 -1.49 4.65 -9.98
N ILE A 60 -2.44 4.17 -9.17
CA ILE A 60 -3.01 2.83 -9.28
C ILE A 60 -3.75 2.66 -10.62
N ALA A 61 -4.62 3.60 -11.00
CA ALA A 61 -5.40 3.52 -12.23
C ALA A 61 -4.51 3.48 -13.48
N VAL A 62 -3.44 4.28 -13.52
CA VAL A 62 -2.47 4.27 -14.62
C VAL A 62 -1.84 2.88 -14.76
N LEU A 63 -1.40 2.27 -13.67
CA LEU A 63 -0.72 0.97 -13.73
C LEU A 63 -1.69 -0.16 -14.08
N LEU A 64 -2.92 -0.12 -13.59
CA LEU A 64 -3.97 -1.07 -13.98
C LEU A 64 -4.36 -0.92 -15.46
N THR A 65 -4.50 0.32 -15.95
CA THR A 65 -4.88 0.60 -17.35
C THR A 65 -3.79 0.18 -18.33
N LEU A 66 -2.53 0.38 -17.97
CA LEU A 66 -1.39 -0.01 -18.81
C LEU A 66 -1.09 -1.51 -18.73
N GLY A 67 -1.83 -2.29 -17.95
CA GLY A 67 -1.54 -3.70 -17.70
C GLY A 67 -0.18 -3.92 -17.02
N LEU A 68 0.39 -2.87 -16.43
CA LEU A 68 1.67 -2.88 -15.71
C LEU A 68 1.46 -3.40 -14.28
N GLY A 69 0.85 -4.58 -14.19
CA GLY A 69 0.97 -5.42 -13.00
C GLY A 69 2.37 -6.05 -12.97
N PRO A 70 2.85 -6.49 -11.80
CA PRO A 70 4.12 -7.19 -11.71
C PRO A 70 4.11 -8.38 -12.69
N PRO A 71 5.22 -8.65 -13.40
CA PRO A 71 5.31 -9.78 -14.30
C PRO A 71 5.25 -11.06 -13.47
N GLY A 72 4.06 -11.63 -13.31
CA GLY A 72 3.81 -12.80 -12.48
C GLY A 72 2.75 -13.66 -13.12
N GLY A 73 3.11 -14.33 -14.21
CA GLY A 73 2.17 -15.19 -14.95
C GLY A 73 2.76 -15.91 -16.15
N ALA A 74 4.03 -16.32 -16.12
CA ALA A 74 4.53 -17.33 -17.04
C ALA A 74 5.54 -18.23 -16.33
N THR A 75 5.10 -19.49 -16.15
CA THR A 75 5.88 -20.71 -15.88
C THR A 75 6.62 -20.87 -14.54
N LEU A 76 6.12 -21.86 -13.80
CA LEU A 76 6.81 -22.77 -12.88
C LEU A 76 8.33 -22.82 -13.11
N GLU A 77 9.12 -22.40 -12.12
CA GLU A 77 10.30 -23.11 -11.60
C GLU A 77 10.96 -22.28 -10.48
N ASN A 78 11.44 -23.00 -9.46
CA ASN A 78 12.02 -22.54 -8.19
C ASN A 78 12.85 -21.23 -8.23
N GLU A 79 12.27 -20.11 -7.81
CA GLU A 79 13.02 -19.02 -7.17
C GLU A 79 12.27 -18.51 -5.93
N PRO A 80 12.98 -18.20 -4.83
CA PRO A 80 12.34 -17.66 -3.64
C PRO A 80 11.79 -16.28 -4.01
N MET A 81 10.45 -16.17 -4.08
CA MET A 81 9.78 -14.88 -4.10
C MET A 81 10.35 -14.05 -2.95
N THR A 82 11.07 -12.98 -3.29
CA THR A 82 11.38 -11.90 -2.36
C THR A 82 10.03 -11.31 -1.96
N GLY A 83 9.48 -11.85 -0.88
CA GLY A 83 8.17 -11.51 -0.38
C GLY A 83 8.03 -10.01 -0.21
N CYS A 84 6.86 -9.48 -0.54
CA CYS A 84 6.43 -8.13 -0.18
C CYS A 84 6.87 -7.84 1.26
N CYS A 85 7.68 -6.79 1.47
CA CYS A 85 8.35 -6.46 2.73
C CYS A 85 7.39 -6.13 3.90
N CYS A 86 6.09 -6.31 3.71
CA CYS A 86 5.04 -6.05 4.69
C CYS A 86 4.85 -7.21 5.69
N ALA A 87 5.55 -8.33 5.54
CA ALA A 87 5.34 -9.56 6.34
C ALA A 87 6.52 -9.96 7.24
N THR A 88 7.36 -9.03 7.70
CA THR A 88 8.30 -9.30 8.81
C THR A 88 7.88 -8.57 10.07
N PRO A 89 7.31 -9.25 11.09
CA PRO A 89 7.23 -8.67 12.42
C PRO A 89 8.66 -8.42 12.94
N PRO A 90 8.88 -7.38 13.77
CA PRO A 90 10.20 -7.10 14.33
C PRO A 90 10.63 -8.30 15.16
N LYS A 91 11.75 -8.94 14.76
CA LYS A 91 12.46 -9.87 15.64
C LYS A 91 13.00 -9.04 16.79
N ASN A 92 12.28 -9.05 17.91
CA ASN A 92 12.77 -8.54 19.18
C ASN A 92 14.06 -9.29 19.53
N PRO A 93 15.22 -8.62 19.70
CA PRO A 93 16.37 -9.29 20.27
C PRO A 93 16.10 -9.48 21.76
N VAL A 94 15.70 -10.71 22.12
CA VAL A 94 15.76 -11.19 23.50
C VAL A 94 17.24 -11.25 23.87
N TRP A 95 17.73 -10.24 24.58
CA TRP A 95 18.98 -10.36 25.32
C TRP A 95 18.71 -11.28 26.52
N ARG A 96 19.10 -12.55 26.39
CA ARG A 96 19.21 -13.47 27.52
C ARG A 96 20.60 -13.34 28.13
N THR A 97 20.59 -13.00 29.42
CA THR A 97 21.59 -13.18 30.48
C THR A 97 22.97 -12.58 30.26
#